data_AF-A0A0B2V5N5-F1
#
_entry.id   AF-A0A0B2V5N5-F1
#
_cell.length_a   1.000
_cell.length_b   1.000
_cell.length_c   1.000
_cell.angle_alpha   90.00
_cell.angle_beta   90.00
_cell.angle_gamma   90.00
#
_symmetry.space_group_name_H-M   'P 1'
#
loop_
_entity.id
_entity.type
_entity.pdbx_description
1 polymer ?
#
loop_
_entity_poly.entity_id
_entity_poly.type
_entity_poly.pdbx_seq_one_letter_code
_entity_poly.pdbx_strand_id
1 'polypeptide(L)'
;MEKTEIDVEYVRRLEERLHQLRNPNHQPKPKEILSDLKDWRERRLYELITGRDQCFEDNFVDIPISASYLQRKVAPQTVAINKQELVKLVTADMLQKTVADTTKPEQRIQRTSRKAEPKSKEKTD
;
A
#
# COMPACT_ATOMS: atom_id res chain seq x y z
N MET A 1 -17.35 24.48 -15.54
CA MET A 1 -17.54 24.97 -14.16
C MET A 1 -18.97 24.66 -13.79
N GLU A 2 -19.20 23.52 -13.13
CA GLU A 2 -20.52 23.20 -12.59
C GLU A 2 -20.88 24.24 -11.53
N LYS A 3 -22.05 24.86 -11.69
CA LYS A 3 -22.61 25.72 -10.65
C LYS A 3 -22.98 24.78 -9.51
N THR A 4 -22.22 24.81 -8.42
CA THR A 4 -22.64 24.19 -7.16
C THR A 4 -23.94 24.86 -6.75
N GLU A 5 -25.06 24.17 -6.91
CA GLU A 5 -26.34 24.61 -6.35
C GLU A 5 -26.15 24.67 -4.83
N ILE A 6 -26.06 25.90 -4.31
CA ILE A 6 -25.91 26.14 -2.89
C ILE A 6 -27.27 25.83 -2.27
N ASP A 7 -27.33 24.79 -1.44
CA ASP A 7 -28.52 24.49 -0.66
C ASP A 7 -28.75 25.60 0.37
N VAL A 8 -29.64 26.53 0.01
CA VAL A 8 -30.01 27.73 0.80
C VAL A 8 -30.54 27.33 2.18
N GLU A 9 -31.25 26.21 2.28
CA GLU A 9 -31.81 25.71 3.53
C GLU A 9 -30.73 25.12 4.44
N TYR A 10 -29.71 24.49 3.86
CA TYR A 10 -28.55 24.03 4.61
C TYR A 10 -27.73 25.20 5.15
N VAL A 11 -27.47 26.22 4.33
CA VAL A 11 -26.72 27.41 4.75
C VAL A 11 -27.45 28.15 5.88
N ARG A 12 -28.76 28.36 5.74
CA ARG A 12 -29.57 29.01 6.78
C ARG A 12 -29.49 28.28 8.13
N ARG A 13 -29.55 26.94 8.13
CA ARG A 13 -29.40 26.13 9.35
C ARG A 13 -28.01 26.27 9.98
N LEU A 14 -26.95 26.37 9.18
CA LEU A 14 -25.60 26.58 9.68
C LEU A 14 -25.44 27.95 10.33
N GLU A 15 -26.01 29.00 9.74
CA GLU A 15 -25.96 30.36 10.29
C GLU A 15 -26.70 30.45 11.63
N GLU A 16 -27.89 29.86 11.72
CA GLU A 16 -28.67 29.82 12.96
C GLU A 16 -27.89 29.09 14.07
N ARG A 17 -27.25 27.97 13.72
CA ARG A 17 -26.43 27.20 14.64
C ARG A 17 -25.15 27.91 15.07
N LEU A 18 -24.54 28.67 14.16
CA LEU A 18 -23.39 29.53 14.46
C LEU A 18 -23.80 30.66 15.43
N HIS A 19 -24.98 31.25 15.24
CA HIS A 19 -25.53 32.23 16.17
C HIS A 19 -25.78 31.63 17.57
N GLN A 20 -26.30 30.41 17.65
CA GLN A 20 -26.52 29.70 18.90
C GLN A 20 -25.19 29.45 19.64
N LEU A 21 -24.14 29.00 18.94
CA LEU A 21 -22.81 28.76 19.53
C LEU A 21 -22.08 30.04 19.92
N ARG A 22 -22.34 31.15 19.23
CA ARG A 22 -21.74 32.46 19.55
C ARG A 22 -22.29 33.06 20.83
N ASN A 23 -23.47 32.62 21.28
CA ASN A 23 -24.07 33.07 22.51
C ASN A 23 -23.45 32.31 23.70
N PRO A 24 -22.69 32.98 24.59
CA PRO A 24 -21.99 32.31 25.70
C PRO A 24 -22.94 31.70 26.75
N ASN A 25 -24.20 32.13 26.76
CA ASN A 25 -25.24 31.61 27.66
C ASN A 25 -26.03 30.43 27.04
N HIS A 26 -25.73 30.05 25.79
CA HIS A 26 -26.41 28.94 25.16
C HIS A 26 -25.88 27.62 25.72
N GLN A 27 -26.74 26.90 26.43
CA GLN A 27 -26.45 25.53 26.86
C GLN A 27 -27.10 24.57 25.88
N PRO A 28 -26.33 23.65 25.28
CA PRO A 28 -26.87 22.68 24.34
C PRO A 28 -27.85 21.75 25.06
N LYS A 29 -29.01 21.52 24.45
CA LYS A 29 -29.99 20.61 25.03
C LYS A 29 -29.49 19.17 24.89
N PRO A 30 -29.80 18.26 25.84
CA PRO A 30 -29.38 16.86 25.73
C PRO A 30 -29.78 16.18 24.42
N LYS A 31 -30.95 16.53 23.86
CA LYS A 31 -31.42 16.01 22.57
C LYS A 31 -30.57 16.49 21.39
N GLU A 32 -30.10 17.74 21.44
CA GLU A 32 -29.24 18.33 20.41
C GLU A 32 -27.86 17.65 20.43
N ILE A 33 -27.31 17.38 21.62
CA ILE A 33 -26.06 16.63 21.78
C ILE A 33 -26.17 15.21 21.18
N LEU A 34 -27.29 14.53 21.41
CA LEU A 34 -27.52 13.19 20.85
C LEU A 34 -27.66 13.21 19.32
N SER A 35 -28.34 14.21 18.76
CA SER A 35 -28.38 14.38 17.30
C SER A 35 -26.99 14.67 16.74
N ASP A 36 -26.19 15.47 17.42
CA ASP A 36 -24.86 15.83 16.97
C ASP A 36 -23.91 14.64 16.96
N LEU A 37 -23.97 13.80 18.00
CA LEU A 37 -23.24 12.53 18.05
C LEU A 37 -23.66 11.60 16.92
N LYS A 38 -24.96 11.52 16.62
CA LYS A 38 -25.48 10.71 15.53
C LYS A 38 -24.98 11.21 14.18
N ASP A 39 -25.09 12.52 13.92
CA ASP A 39 -24.66 13.15 12.69
C ASP A 39 -23.13 13.02 12.50
N TRP A 40 -22.35 13.21 13.57
CA TRP A 40 -20.90 13.01 13.55
C TRP A 40 -20.53 11.56 13.22
N ARG A 41 -21.21 10.58 13.82
CA ARG A 41 -21.00 9.15 13.52
C ARG A 41 -21.30 8.84 12.06
N GLU A 42 -22.41 9.35 11.53
CA GLU A 42 -22.81 9.12 10.14
C GLU A 42 -21.82 9.76 9.16
N ARG A 43 -21.38 11.00 9.42
CA ARG A 43 -20.32 11.66 8.62
C ARG A 43 -19.00 10.89 8.69
N ARG A 44 -18.60 10.44 9.88
CA ARG A 44 -17.35 9.70 10.05
C ARG A 44 -17.36 8.36 9.33
N LEU A 45 -18.51 7.67 9.34
CA LEU A 45 -18.71 6.43 8.61
C LEU A 45 -18.73 6.67 7.10
N TYR A 46 -19.38 7.76 6.65
CA TYR A 46 -19.33 8.18 5.25
C TYR A 46 -17.89 8.48 4.81
N GLU A 47 -17.15 9.30 5.56
CA GLU A 47 -15.73 9.58 5.32
C GLU A 47 -14.86 8.33 5.31
N LEU A 48 -15.16 7.32 6.14
CA LEU A 48 -14.42 6.06 6.13
C LEU A 48 -14.71 5.24 4.86
N ILE A 49 -15.95 5.25 4.38
CA ILE A 49 -16.39 4.49 3.20
C ILE A 49 -16.00 5.20 1.90
N THR A 50 -16.07 6.53 1.86
CA THR A 50 -15.84 7.35 0.67
C THR A 50 -14.50 8.07 0.67
N GLY A 51 -13.80 8.09 1.80
CA GLY A 51 -12.47 8.67 1.92
C GLY A 51 -11.49 7.89 1.07
N ARG A 52 -10.78 8.60 0.18
CA ARG A 52 -9.61 8.05 -0.50
C ARG A 52 -8.47 8.02 0.51
N ASP A 53 -8.03 6.81 0.83
CA ASP A 53 -6.77 6.47 1.47
C ASP A 53 -6.48 7.11 2.83
N GLN A 54 -6.89 6.42 3.90
CA GLN A 54 -6.01 6.35 5.08
C GLN A 54 -4.87 5.37 4.75
N CYS A 55 -3.95 5.83 3.91
CA CYS A 55 -2.62 5.25 3.80
C CYS A 55 -1.72 5.85 4.87
N PHE A 56 -0.73 5.05 5.29
CA PHE A 56 0.30 5.26 6.32
C PHE A 56 -0.07 4.82 7.75
N GLU A 57 0.08 3.51 8.01
CA GLU A 57 1.09 3.07 8.97
C GLU A 57 1.81 1.82 8.42
N ASP A 58 3.12 1.95 8.26
CA ASP A 58 4.02 0.80 8.24
C ASP A 58 3.85 0.08 9.58
N ASN A 59 3.03 -0.96 9.57
CA ASN A 59 2.79 -1.80 10.74
C ASN A 59 4.10 -2.58 11.02
N PHE A 60 5.04 -1.95 11.72
CA PHE A 60 6.19 -2.59 12.41
C PHE A 60 5.74 -3.57 13.51
N VAL A 61 4.46 -3.92 13.57
CA VAL A 61 3.95 -4.97 14.43
C VAL A 61 4.23 -6.29 13.73
N ASP A 62 5.04 -7.13 14.36
CA ASP A 62 5.22 -8.53 13.98
C ASP A 62 3.87 -9.24 14.09
N ILE A 63 3.04 -9.12 13.06
CA ILE A 63 1.75 -9.80 12.99
C ILE A 63 2.08 -11.28 12.82
N PRO A 64 1.77 -12.12 13.83
CA PRO A 64 2.11 -13.53 13.78
C PRO A 64 1.32 -14.19 12.65
N ILE A 65 2.03 -14.89 11.79
CA ILE A 65 1.41 -15.72 10.75
C ILE A 65 1.12 -17.07 11.38
N SER A 66 -0.15 -17.50 11.34
CA SER A 66 -0.53 -18.81 11.89
C SER A 66 -0.07 -19.93 10.94
N ALA A 67 1.14 -20.43 11.15
CA ALA A 67 1.56 -21.67 10.52
C ALA A 67 1.16 -22.88 11.37
N SER A 68 0.79 -23.99 10.70
CA SER A 68 0.53 -25.26 11.38
C SER A 68 1.76 -25.70 12.18
N TYR A 69 1.54 -26.20 13.39
CA TYR A 69 2.61 -26.67 14.28
C TYR A 69 3.46 -27.77 13.61
N LEU A 70 2.80 -28.71 12.92
CA LEU A 70 3.48 -29.81 12.25
C LEU A 70 4.41 -29.30 11.14
N GLN A 71 3.95 -28.31 10.38
CA GLN A 71 4.71 -27.72 9.29
C GLN A 71 5.99 -27.03 9.79
N ARG A 72 5.90 -26.31 10.93
CA ARG A 72 7.06 -25.72 11.61
C ARG A 72 8.08 -26.75 12.08
N LYS A 73 7.67 -28.00 12.36
CA LYS A 73 8.57 -29.06 12.79
C LYS A 73 9.21 -29.82 11.64
N VAL A 74 8.46 -30.03 10.56
CA VAL A 74 8.91 -30.83 9.40
C VAL A 74 9.75 -29.99 8.45
N ALA A 75 9.39 -28.74 8.21
CA ALA A 75 10.09 -27.86 7.27
C ALA A 75 10.08 -26.40 7.77
N PRO A 76 10.80 -26.08 8.86
CA PRO A 76 10.84 -24.73 9.41
C PRO A 76 11.34 -23.69 8.40
N GLN A 77 12.26 -24.08 7.51
CA GLN A 77 12.85 -23.21 6.51
C GLN A 77 11.90 -22.76 5.39
N THR A 78 10.71 -23.36 5.28
CA THR A 78 9.71 -23.01 4.25
C THR A 78 8.54 -22.19 4.80
N VAL A 79 8.60 -21.85 6.10
CA VAL A 79 7.48 -21.26 6.83
C VAL A 79 7.92 -19.96 7.50
N ALA A 80 7.13 -18.91 7.32
CA ALA A 80 7.34 -17.63 7.99
C ALA A 80 6.55 -17.57 9.31
N ILE A 81 7.18 -17.05 10.36
CA ILE A 81 6.57 -16.83 11.67
C ILE A 81 5.99 -15.40 11.76
N ASN A 82 6.65 -14.44 11.13
CA ASN A 82 6.17 -13.06 10.98
C ASN A 82 6.06 -12.65 9.50
N LYS A 83 5.45 -11.49 9.24
CA LYS A 83 5.32 -10.97 7.86
C LYS A 83 6.65 -10.60 7.21
N GLN A 84 7.65 -10.18 7.98
CA GLN A 84 8.96 -9.79 7.44
C GLN A 84 9.73 -11.01 6.89
N GLU A 85 9.55 -12.17 7.50
CA GLU A 85 10.16 -13.43 7.08
C GLU A 85 9.61 -13.95 5.75
N LEU A 86 8.38 -13.56 5.35
CA LEU A 86 7.85 -13.88 4.02
C LEU A 86 8.75 -13.32 2.92
N VAL A 87 9.24 -12.08 3.09
CA VAL A 87 10.15 -11.47 2.12
C VAL A 87 11.45 -12.27 2.01
N LYS A 88 11.98 -12.74 3.15
CA LYS A 88 13.19 -13.57 3.18
C LYS A 88 12.98 -14.90 2.46
N LEU A 89 11.85 -15.57 2.66
CA LEU A 89 11.51 -16.81 1.94
C LEU A 89 11.42 -16.57 0.44
N VAL A 90 10.73 -15.51 0.01
CA VAL A 90 10.61 -15.16 -1.41
C VAL A 90 11.98 -14.87 -2.03
N THR A 91 12.86 -14.15 -1.32
CA THR A 91 14.22 -13.90 -1.82
C THR A 91 15.03 -15.19 -1.92
N ALA A 92 14.87 -16.13 -0.98
CA ALA A 92 15.55 -17.42 -1.01
C ALA A 92 15.04 -18.28 -2.19
N ASP A 93 13.73 -18.33 -2.45
CA ASP A 93 13.13 -19.05 -3.57
C ASP A 93 13.63 -18.50 -4.92
N MET A 94 13.74 -17.17 -5.05
CA MET A 94 14.28 -16.53 -6.24
C MET A 94 15.76 -16.87 -6.44
N LEU A 95 16.57 -16.82 -5.39
CA LEU A 95 17.98 -17.21 -5.43
C LEU A 95 18.15 -18.69 -5.77
N GLN A 96 17.30 -19.57 -5.23
CA GLN A 96 17.33 -20.98 -5.56
C GLN A 96 17.05 -21.22 -7.04
N LYS A 97 16.10 -20.50 -7.64
CA LYS A 97 15.83 -20.56 -9.08
C LYS A 97 17.02 -20.10 -9.92
N THR A 98 17.63 -18.95 -9.58
CA THR A 98 18.79 -18.45 -10.34
C THR A 98 19.98 -19.40 -10.23
N VAL A 99 20.26 -19.93 -9.05
CA VAL A 99 21.32 -20.93 -8.86
C VAL A 99 21.01 -22.20 -9.64
N ALA A 100 19.77 -22.70 -9.59
CA ALA A 100 19.34 -23.87 -10.36
C ALA A 100 19.47 -23.64 -11.88
N ASP A 101 19.19 -22.44 -12.37
CA ASP A 101 19.35 -22.10 -13.79
C ASP A 101 20.81 -21.98 -14.20
N THR A 102 21.70 -21.51 -13.30
CA THR A 102 23.15 -21.48 -13.56
C THR A 102 23.85 -22.84 -13.44
N THR A 103 23.24 -23.79 -12.73
CA THR A 103 23.80 -25.13 -12.47
C THR A 103 23.24 -26.21 -13.39
N LYS A 104 22.30 -25.89 -14.29
CA LYS A 104 22.00 -26.73 -15.46
C LYS A 104 23.21 -26.69 -16.40
N PRO A 105 23.96 -27.79 -16.59
CA PRO A 105 24.94 -27.84 -17.66
C PRO A 105 24.18 -27.94 -18.99
N GLU A 106 24.71 -27.30 -20.04
CA GLU A 106 24.21 -27.24 -21.43
C GLU A 106 23.15 -26.14 -21.65
N GLN A 107 23.48 -24.97 -22.22
CA GLN A 107 24.10 -24.79 -23.53
C GLN A 107 25.01 -23.55 -23.56
N ARG A 108 26.31 -23.74 -23.30
CA ARG A 108 27.35 -22.78 -23.70
C ARG A 108 27.80 -23.15 -25.12
N ILE A 109 27.01 -22.76 -26.13
CA ILE A 109 27.43 -22.88 -27.52
C ILE A 109 28.61 -21.93 -27.73
N GLN A 110 29.78 -22.53 -27.93
CA GLN A 110 30.96 -21.89 -28.50
C GLN A 110 30.57 -21.24 -29.83
N ARG A 111 30.63 -19.91 -29.92
CA ARG A 111 30.84 -19.25 -31.21
C ARG A 111 32.29 -18.80 -31.27
N THR A 112 33.05 -19.72 -31.84
CA THR A 112 34.39 -19.62 -32.39
C THR A 112 34.70 -18.26 -33.02
N SER A 113 35.93 -17.82 -32.78
CA SER A 113 36.74 -16.96 -33.63
C SER A 113 36.38 -17.06 -35.12
N ARG A 114 36.08 -15.91 -35.73
CA ARG A 114 36.31 -15.71 -37.17
C ARG A 114 37.33 -14.59 -37.32
N LYS A 115 38.55 -15.02 -37.62
CA LYS A 115 39.58 -14.21 -38.25
C LYS A 115 39.05 -13.78 -39.62
N ALA A 116 38.91 -12.49 -39.84
CA ALA A 116 38.80 -11.88 -41.16
C ALA A 116 39.44 -10.50 -41.09
N GLU A 117 40.73 -10.43 -41.44
CA GLU A 117 41.29 -9.18 -41.98
C GLU A 117 40.57 -8.88 -43.31
N PRO A 118 40.41 -7.59 -43.65
CA PRO A 118 41.08 -7.17 -44.87
C PRO A 118 41.82 -5.84 -44.71
N LYS A 119 43.03 -5.81 -45.30
CA LYS A 119 43.83 -4.62 -45.58
C LYS A 119 43.08 -3.65 -46.51
N SER A 120 43.16 -2.34 -46.25
CA SER A 120 43.34 -1.36 -47.32
C SER A 120 43.94 -0.03 -46.85
N LYS A 121 45.22 0.15 -47.22
CA LYS A 121 45.85 1.33 -47.84
C LYS A 121 45.93 2.64 -47.05
N GLU A 122 47.09 2.77 -46.42
CA GLU A 122 47.88 4.00 -46.30
C GLU A 122 47.93 4.80 -47.61
N LYS A 123 47.57 6.08 -47.55
CA LYS A 123 48.05 7.12 -48.46
C LYS A 123 48.38 8.37 -47.63
N THR A 124 49.63 8.74 -47.80
CA THR A 124 50.36 9.92 -47.34
C THR A 124 49.74 11.22 -47.85
N ASP A 125 49.78 12.26 -47.03
CA ASP A 125 50.42 13.55 -47.34
C ASP A 125 51.06 14.10 -46.06
#